data_AF-A0AA51HRJ4-F1
#
_entry.id   AF-A0AA51HRJ4-F1
#
_cell.length_a   1.000
_cell.length_b   1.000
_cell.length_c   1.000
_cell.angle_alpha   90.00
_cell.angle_beta   90.00
_cell.angle_gamma   90.00
#
_symmetry.space_group_name_H-M   'P 1'
#
loop_
_entity.id
_entity.type
_entity.pdbx_description
1 polymer ?
#
loop_
_entity_poly.entity_id
_entity_poly.type
_entity_poly.pdbx_seq_one_letter_code
_entity_poly.pdbx_strand_id
1 'polypeptide(L)'
;MLAQVRPDFNHFTWFGRGPYENYCDRKSASKVGLWHAALPELQHNYMRPQENGNRTDVRFLQITTPYGNGFKVQDLTGQHMGFSAQPYSQEDLDAAEHIFELPVRDSITLHIDSLQCGVGGDVPGFTLLKPPYRIHPLQEYIQEFIIY
;
A
#
# COMPACT_ATOMS: atom_id res chain seq x y z
N MET A 1 -9.10 -4.51 -1.71
CA MET A 1 -9.16 -5.13 -3.05
C MET A 1 -7.75 -5.51 -3.44
N LEU A 2 -7.53 -6.75 -3.86
CA LEU A 2 -6.28 -7.22 -4.45
C LEU A 2 -6.45 -7.28 -5.97
N ALA A 3 -5.50 -6.74 -6.73
CA ALA A 3 -5.47 -6.85 -8.18
C ALA A 3 -4.06 -7.17 -8.69
N GLN A 4 -3.98 -7.87 -9.81
CA GLN A 4 -2.75 -8.11 -10.56
C GLN A 4 -2.75 -7.18 -11.77
N VAL A 5 -1.75 -6.31 -11.86
CA VAL A 5 -1.61 -5.31 -12.92
C VAL A 5 -0.41 -5.67 -13.79
N ARG A 6 -0.45 -5.34 -15.09
CA ARG A 6 0.71 -5.59 -15.96
C ARG A 6 1.94 -4.81 -15.48
N PRO A 7 3.16 -5.35 -15.67
CA PRO A 7 4.39 -4.77 -15.14
C PRO A 7 4.77 -3.42 -15.78
N ASP A 8 4.19 -3.09 -16.94
CA ASP A 8 4.43 -1.81 -17.59
C ASP A 8 3.63 -0.66 -16.95
N PHE A 9 2.60 -0.91 -16.14
CA PHE A 9 1.91 0.11 -15.34
C PHE A 9 2.68 0.40 -14.04
N ASN A 10 3.90 0.94 -14.18
CA ASN A 10 4.86 1.06 -13.09
C ASN A 10 5.11 2.50 -12.61
N HIS A 11 4.32 3.47 -13.08
CA HIS A 11 4.36 4.86 -12.61
C HIS A 11 3.12 5.18 -11.79
N PHE A 12 3.31 5.64 -10.56
CA PHE A 12 2.26 5.87 -9.60
C PHE A 12 2.18 7.35 -9.24
N THR A 13 0.97 7.88 -9.24
CA THR A 13 0.66 9.24 -8.80
C THR A 13 -0.48 9.18 -7.81
N TRP A 14 -0.34 9.76 -6.62
CA TRP A 14 -1.42 9.73 -5.64
C TRP A 14 -1.56 11.06 -4.91
N PHE A 15 -2.81 11.39 -4.54
CA PHE A 15 -3.10 12.47 -3.62
C PHE A 15 -3.44 11.88 -2.25
N GLY A 16 -2.50 11.98 -1.31
CA GLY A 16 -2.60 11.34 0.00
C GLY A 16 -1.32 11.54 0.81
N ARG A 17 -1.09 10.68 1.81
CA ARG A 17 0.14 10.77 2.61
C ARG A 17 1.34 10.23 1.86
N GLY A 18 2.45 10.95 1.98
CA GLY A 18 3.73 10.57 1.38
C GLY A 18 4.88 11.49 1.82
N PRO A 19 6.06 11.36 1.18
CA PRO A 19 6.35 10.43 0.07
C PRO A 19 6.58 8.97 0.55
N TYR A 20 6.93 8.81 1.83
CA TYR A 20 7.33 7.53 2.42
C TYR A 20 6.14 6.64 2.77
N GLU A 21 6.43 5.36 2.97
CA GLU A 21 5.46 4.43 3.52
C GLU A 21 4.96 4.86 4.89
N ASN A 22 3.69 4.57 5.18
CA ASN A 22 3.05 4.96 6.42
C ASN A 22 1.88 4.03 6.75
N TYR A 23 1.55 3.95 8.04
CA TYR A 23 0.48 3.09 8.59
C TYR A 23 -0.39 3.90 9.54
N CYS A 24 -1.59 3.39 9.90
CA CYS A 24 -2.58 4.15 10.65
C CYS A 24 -2.07 4.65 12.03
N ASP A 25 -1.12 3.94 12.64
CA ASP A 25 -0.42 4.28 13.88
C ASP A 25 0.96 4.93 13.69
N ARG A 26 1.44 5.03 12.45
CA ARG A 26 2.76 5.59 12.08
C ARG A 26 2.69 6.42 10.79
N LYS A 27 2.02 7.58 10.85
CA LYS A 27 1.83 8.46 9.68
C LYS A 27 2.09 9.96 9.88
N SER A 28 2.49 10.39 11.06
CA SER A 28 2.69 11.82 11.40
C SER A 28 3.77 12.51 10.56
N ALA A 29 4.81 11.77 10.13
CA ALA A 29 5.88 12.29 9.27
C ALA A 29 5.47 12.43 7.80
N SER A 30 4.36 11.80 7.37
CA SER A 30 3.91 11.80 5.99
C SER A 30 2.82 12.85 5.77
N LYS A 31 3.11 13.87 4.96
CA LYS A 31 2.19 14.97 4.68
C LYS A 31 1.20 14.57 3.60
N VAL A 32 -0.01 15.13 3.67
CA VAL A 32 -0.98 15.03 2.56
C VAL A 32 -0.50 15.94 1.44
N GLY A 33 -0.35 15.38 0.25
CA GLY A 33 0.15 16.08 -0.93
C GLY A 33 -0.04 15.25 -2.19
N LEU A 34 0.31 15.84 -3.33
CA LEU A 34 0.41 15.11 -4.60
C LEU A 34 1.82 14.55 -4.72
N TRP A 35 1.91 13.22 -4.85
CA TRP A 35 3.18 12.49 -4.89
C TRP A 35 3.26 11.63 -6.15
N HIS A 36 4.49 11.37 -6.59
CA HIS A 36 4.81 10.55 -7.75
C HIS A 36 5.98 9.63 -7.42
N ALA A 37 5.93 8.39 -7.90
CA ALA A 37 6.99 7.40 -7.72
C ALA A 37 6.89 6.30 -8.79
N ALA A 38 8.04 5.74 -9.20
CA ALA A 38 8.08 4.48 -9.92
C ALA A 38 7.95 3.30 -8.94
N LEU A 39 7.58 2.12 -9.45
CA LEU A 39 7.40 0.90 -8.63
C LEU A 39 8.57 0.62 -7.65
N PRO A 40 9.86 0.71 -8.05
CA PRO A 40 10.97 0.43 -7.13
C PRO A 40 11.09 1.41 -5.96
N GLU A 41 10.51 2.61 -6.08
CA GLU A 41 10.55 3.65 -5.05
C GLU A 41 9.40 3.52 -4.04
N LEU A 42 8.41 2.66 -4.32
CA LEU A 42 7.28 2.45 -3.42
C LEU A 42 7.59 1.55 -2.23
N GLN A 43 8.63 0.73 -2.36
CA GLN A 43 8.97 -0.34 -1.43
C GLN A 43 10.10 0.05 -0.47
N HIS A 44 10.18 -0.66 0.66
CA HIS A 44 11.33 -0.61 1.55
C HIS A 44 11.95 -2.00 1.71
N ASN A 45 13.25 -2.10 1.45
CA ASN A 45 14.00 -3.36 1.54
C ASN A 45 14.42 -3.63 3.00
N TYR A 46 13.47 -4.11 3.80
CA TYR A 46 13.74 -4.61 5.15
C TYR A 46 14.71 -5.81 5.09
N MET A 47 15.58 -5.93 6.11
CA MET A 47 16.60 -7.00 6.19
C MET A 47 15.99 -8.40 6.04
N ARG A 48 14.90 -8.65 6.78
CA ARG A 48 13.99 -9.77 6.53
C ARG A 48 12.78 -9.21 5.78
N PRO A 49 12.42 -9.78 4.61
CA PRO A 49 11.21 -9.39 3.89
C PRO A 49 9.97 -9.41 4.80
N GLN A 50 9.18 -8.35 4.72
CA GLN A 50 7.97 -8.16 5.52
C GLN A 50 7.06 -7.12 4.84
N GLU A 51 5.82 -7.00 5.33
CA GLU A 51 4.85 -6.00 4.89
C GLU A 51 5.47 -4.60 4.81
N ASN A 52 5.33 -3.95 3.64
CA ASN A 52 5.95 -2.67 3.34
C ASN A 52 5.22 -1.91 2.23
N GLY A 53 5.50 -0.62 2.11
CA GLY A 53 5.09 0.20 0.98
C GLY A 53 3.67 0.77 1.06
N ASN A 54 2.95 0.59 2.17
CA ASN A 54 1.62 1.16 2.34
C ASN A 54 1.63 2.70 2.30
N ARG A 55 0.61 3.31 1.68
CA ARG A 55 0.33 4.75 1.69
C ARG A 55 -1.10 4.95 2.20
N THR A 56 -1.28 5.67 3.29
CA THR A 56 -2.62 5.92 3.88
C THR A 56 -3.23 7.26 3.47
N ASP A 57 -4.50 7.44 3.81
CA ASP A 57 -5.27 8.67 3.59
C ASP A 57 -5.21 9.10 2.10
N VAL A 58 -5.33 8.16 1.17
CA VAL A 58 -5.28 8.40 -0.29
C VAL A 58 -6.68 8.71 -0.81
N ARG A 59 -6.81 9.83 -1.53
CA ARG A 59 -8.07 10.28 -2.14
C ARG A 59 -8.22 9.71 -3.55
N PHE A 60 -7.11 9.72 -4.29
CA PHE A 60 -7.01 9.05 -5.58
C PHE A 60 -5.61 8.49 -5.79
N LEU A 61 -5.56 7.43 -6.58
CA LEU A 61 -4.36 6.79 -7.09
C LEU A 61 -4.49 6.68 -8.61
N GLN A 62 -3.48 7.13 -9.34
CA GLN A 62 -3.36 6.97 -10.77
C GLN A 62 -2.14 6.11 -11.06
N ILE A 63 -2.32 5.11 -11.91
CA ILE A 63 -1.26 4.18 -12.30
C ILE A 63 -1.15 4.22 -13.82
N THR A 64 0.04 4.53 -14.32
CA THR A 64 0.29 4.69 -15.75
C THR A 64 1.48 3.87 -16.21
N THR A 65 1.46 3.59 -17.51
CA THR A 65 2.64 3.22 -18.27
C THR A 65 3.60 4.40 -18.43
N PRO A 66 4.87 4.18 -18.82
CA PRO A 66 5.79 5.26 -19.18
C PRO A 66 5.27 6.19 -20.29
N TYR A 67 4.30 5.73 -21.08
CA TYR A 67 3.69 6.49 -22.19
C TYR A 67 2.42 7.26 -21.76
N GLY A 68 2.05 7.23 -20.48
CA GLY A 68 0.91 7.98 -19.93
C GLY A 68 -0.44 7.26 -20.01
N ASN A 69 -0.55 6.13 -20.72
CA ASN A 69 -1.76 5.29 -20.69
C ASN A 69 -1.90 4.65 -19.30
N GLY A 70 -3.09 4.71 -18.70
CA GLY A 70 -3.28 4.34 -17.30
C GLY A 70 -4.74 4.18 -16.92
N PHE A 71 -4.95 3.95 -15.64
CA PHE A 71 -6.25 4.06 -14.99
C PHE A 71 -6.10 4.82 -13.68
N LYS A 72 -7.22 5.34 -13.19
CA LYS A 72 -7.29 6.06 -11.92
C LYS A 72 -8.35 5.42 -11.03
N VAL A 73 -7.97 5.21 -9.77
CA VAL A 73 -8.85 4.79 -8.70
C VAL A 73 -9.13 6.00 -7.81
N GLN A 74 -10.39 6.25 -7.53
CA GLN A 74 -10.81 7.40 -6.73
C GLN A 74 -11.79 6.97 -5.64
N ASP A 75 -11.52 7.37 -4.41
CA ASP A 75 -12.43 7.21 -3.28
C ASP A 75 -13.71 8.03 -3.49
N LEU A 76 -14.86 7.43 -3.23
CA LEU A 76 -16.18 8.06 -3.30
C LEU A 76 -16.80 8.34 -1.93
N THR A 77 -16.27 7.74 -0.87
CA THR A 77 -16.87 7.76 0.47
C THR A 77 -16.33 8.87 1.36
N GLY A 78 -15.15 9.42 1.04
CA GLY A 78 -14.43 10.36 1.89
C GLY A 78 -13.71 9.71 3.08
N GLN A 79 -13.80 8.38 3.23
CA GLN A 79 -13.01 7.63 4.23
C GLN A 79 -11.53 7.57 3.84
N HIS A 80 -11.23 7.81 2.57
CA HIS A 80 -9.92 7.62 1.95
C HIS A 80 -9.49 6.15 1.95
N MET A 81 -8.61 5.81 1.01
CA MET A 81 -8.08 4.46 0.86
C MET A 81 -6.60 4.39 1.27
N GLY A 82 -6.13 3.18 1.53
CA GLY A 82 -4.73 2.81 1.49
C GLY A 82 -4.37 2.19 0.14
N PHE A 83 -3.11 2.25 -0.25
CA PHE A 83 -2.60 1.40 -1.32
C PHE A 83 -1.16 0.96 -1.08
N SER A 84 -0.80 -0.19 -1.64
CA SER A 84 0.57 -0.66 -1.77
C SER A 84 0.74 -1.39 -3.11
N ALA A 85 1.97 -1.40 -3.64
CA ALA A 85 2.26 -2.05 -4.92
C ALA A 85 3.63 -2.74 -4.87
N GLN A 86 3.70 -3.99 -5.32
CA GLN A 86 4.90 -4.82 -5.26
C GLN A 86 5.10 -5.65 -6.55
N PRO A 87 6.34 -5.94 -6.98
CA PRO A 87 6.65 -6.80 -8.13
C PRO A 87 6.63 -8.30 -7.77
N TYR A 88 6.04 -8.68 -6.64
CA TYR A 88 5.97 -10.05 -6.12
C TYR A 88 4.61 -10.29 -5.47
N SER A 89 4.23 -11.55 -5.24
CA SER A 89 2.97 -11.88 -4.56
C SER A 89 3.10 -11.78 -3.04
N GLN A 90 1.97 -11.86 -2.33
CA GLN A 90 1.99 -11.92 -0.87
C GLN A 90 2.64 -13.22 -0.37
N GLU A 91 2.42 -14.33 -1.07
CA GLU A 91 3.04 -15.62 -0.76
C GLU A 91 4.56 -15.59 -0.97
N ASP A 92 5.04 -14.89 -2.00
CA ASP A 92 6.47 -14.67 -2.22
C ASP A 92 7.09 -13.89 -1.05
N LEU A 93 6.40 -12.86 -0.57
CA LEU A 93 6.84 -12.05 0.57
C LEU A 93 6.89 -12.85 1.87
N ASP A 94 5.86 -13.65 2.13
CA ASP A 94 5.76 -14.47 3.34
C ASP A 94 6.77 -15.62 3.37
N ALA A 95 7.15 -16.15 2.20
CA ALA A 95 8.09 -17.26 2.08
C ALA A 95 9.57 -16.82 2.13
N ALA A 96 9.90 -15.59 1.75
CA ALA A 96 11.27 -15.12 1.68
C ALA A 96 11.85 -14.79 3.07
N GLU A 97 13.05 -15.30 3.36
CA GLU A 97 13.80 -14.96 4.57
C GLU A 97 14.81 -13.84 4.30
N HIS A 98 15.25 -13.69 3.06
CA HIS A 98 16.21 -12.67 2.65
C HIS A 98 15.76 -11.93 1.39
N ILE A 99 16.17 -10.66 1.29
CA ILE A 99 15.76 -9.74 0.21
C ILE A 99 16.07 -10.27 -1.19
N PHE A 100 17.18 -10.99 -1.37
CA PHE A 100 17.58 -11.53 -2.68
C PHE A 100 16.74 -12.72 -3.15
N GLU A 101 15.93 -13.30 -2.25
CA GLU A 101 15.03 -14.41 -2.57
C GLU A 101 13.71 -13.92 -3.18
N LEU A 102 13.38 -12.64 -3.00
CA LEU A 102 12.17 -12.04 -3.57
C LEU A 102 12.26 -12.02 -5.11
N PRO A 103 11.32 -12.65 -5.82
CA PRO A 103 11.30 -12.64 -7.26
C PRO A 103 10.81 -11.30 -7.80
N VAL A 104 11.14 -11.01 -9.05
CA VAL A 104 10.43 -10.02 -9.87
C VAL A 104 9.49 -10.80 -10.79
N ARG A 105 8.19 -10.61 -10.62
CA ARG A 105 7.13 -11.29 -11.37
C ARG A 105 6.72 -10.50 -12.61
N ASP A 106 6.05 -11.17 -13.54
CA ASP A 106 5.45 -10.56 -14.74
C ASP A 106 4.12 -9.85 -14.44
N SER A 107 3.91 -9.43 -13.20
CA SER A 107 2.76 -8.66 -12.73
C SER A 107 3.13 -7.85 -11.50
N ILE A 108 2.37 -6.78 -11.26
CA ILE A 108 2.42 -5.98 -10.05
C ILE A 108 1.23 -6.38 -9.19
N THR A 109 1.50 -6.81 -7.96
CA THR A 109 0.49 -6.99 -6.93
C THR A 109 0.10 -5.61 -6.41
N LEU A 110 -1.16 -5.23 -6.60
CA LEU A 110 -1.73 -3.97 -6.15
C LEU A 110 -2.77 -4.22 -5.07
N HIS A 111 -2.56 -3.63 -3.91
CA HIS A 111 -3.55 -3.56 -2.83
C HIS A 111 -4.21 -2.19 -2.82
N ILE A 112 -5.54 -2.18 -2.73
CA ILE A 112 -6.36 -0.98 -2.48
C ILE A 112 -7.24 -1.28 -1.29
N ASP A 113 -6.88 -0.77 -0.13
CA ASP A 113 -7.46 -1.18 1.14
C ASP A 113 -8.32 -0.07 1.72
N SER A 114 -9.46 -0.43 2.29
CA SER A 114 -10.23 0.52 3.11
C SER A 114 -9.51 0.76 4.43
N LEU A 115 -9.09 -0.33 5.07
CA LEU A 115 -8.42 -0.32 6.36
C LEU A 115 -7.31 -1.36 6.38
N GLN A 116 -6.23 -1.01 7.06
CA GLN A 116 -5.16 -1.92 7.45
C GLN A 116 -4.85 -1.66 8.93
N CYS A 117 -4.61 -2.73 9.68
CA CYS A 117 -4.19 -2.63 11.07
C CYS A 117 -2.88 -1.83 11.21
N GLY A 118 -2.66 -1.27 12.40
CA GLY A 118 -1.38 -0.65 12.74
C GLY A 118 -0.22 -1.64 12.75
N VAL A 119 1.00 -1.13 12.82
CA VAL A 119 2.22 -1.93 12.94
C VAL A 119 2.51 -2.30 14.41
N GLY A 120 2.18 -1.42 15.35
CA GLY A 120 2.50 -1.59 16.76
C GLY A 120 3.96 -1.33 17.09
N GLY A 121 4.52 -2.11 18.02
CA GLY A 121 5.94 -2.04 18.41
C GLY A 121 6.23 -1.56 19.84
N ASP A 122 5.21 -1.42 20.70
CA ASP A 122 5.41 -1.10 22.13
C ASP A 122 6.26 -2.18 22.84
N VAL A 123 6.20 -3.44 22.37
CA VAL A 123 7.04 -4.55 22.83
C VAL A 123 7.75 -5.17 21.62
N PRO A 124 9.09 -5.33 21.65
CA PRO A 124 9.82 -5.93 20.53
C PRO A 124 9.32 -7.35 20.21
N GLY A 125 9.06 -7.61 18.93
CA GLY A 125 8.61 -8.92 18.46
C GLY A 125 7.14 -9.27 18.75
N PHE A 126 6.36 -8.38 19.38
CA PHE A 126 4.93 -8.58 19.62
C PHE A 126 4.10 -7.48 18.98
N THR A 127 3.13 -7.89 18.17
CA THR A 127 2.16 -6.97 17.55
C THR A 127 1.05 -6.63 18.55
N LEU A 128 1.36 -5.76 19.51
CA LEU A 128 0.38 -5.21 20.45
C LEU A 128 -0.14 -3.86 19.94
N LEU A 129 -1.26 -3.91 19.21
CA LEU A 129 -1.90 -2.72 18.66
C LEU A 129 -2.70 -1.97 19.73
N LYS A 130 -2.63 -0.64 19.75
CA LYS A 130 -3.54 0.15 20.59
C LYS A 130 -4.97 0.09 20.02
N PRO A 131 -6.02 0.19 20.86
CA PRO A 131 -7.40 0.01 20.41
C PRO A 131 -7.79 0.80 19.14
N PRO A 132 -7.38 2.07 18.94
CA PRO A 132 -7.75 2.84 17.74
C PRO A 132 -7.17 2.32 16.42
N TYR A 133 -6.18 1.42 16.46
CA TYR A 133 -5.45 0.92 15.29
C TYR A 133 -5.74 -0.56 14.99
N ARG A 134 -6.79 -1.10 15.60
CA ARG A 134 -7.30 -2.45 15.36
C ARG A 134 -8.50 -2.38 14.43
N ILE A 135 -8.65 -3.40 13.59
CA ILE A 135 -9.89 -3.65 12.86
C ILE A 135 -10.74 -4.59 13.71
N HIS A 136 -11.97 -4.18 14.02
CA HIS A 136 -12.83 -4.94 14.92
C HIS A 136 -13.62 -5.99 14.13
N PRO A 137 -13.60 -7.27 14.57
CA PRO A 137 -14.45 -8.28 13.96
C PRO A 137 -15.92 -7.92 14.20
N LEU A 138 -16.79 -8.28 13.25
CA LEU A 138 -18.25 -8.07 13.32
C LEU A 138 -18.69 -6.59 13.27
N GLN A 139 -17.78 -5.67 12.99
CA GLN A 139 -18.12 -4.30 12.63
C GLN A 139 -18.20 -4.18 11.10
N GLU A 140 -19.23 -3.50 10.59
CA GLU A 140 -19.34 -3.18 9.16
C GLU A 140 -18.44 -1.99 8.80
N TYR A 141 -17.69 -2.16 7.71
CA TYR A 141 -16.87 -1.14 7.09
C TYR A 141 -17.23 -1.08 5.62
N ILE A 142 -17.70 0.07 5.14
CA ILE A 142 -18.12 0.27 3.76
C ILE A 142 -17.13 1.23 3.10
N GLN A 143 -16.62 0.79 1.95
CA GLN A 143 -15.73 1.56 1.10
C GLN A 143 -16.16 1.40 -0.34
N GLU A 144 -16.27 2.53 -1.03
CA GLU A 144 -16.59 2.60 -2.44
C GLU A 144 -15.51 3.39 -3.16
N PHE A 145 -15.11 2.89 -4.32
CA PHE A 145 -14.19 3.56 -5.22
C PHE A 145 -14.65 3.36 -6.66
N ILE A 146 -14.29 4.31 -7.52
CA ILE A 146 -14.48 4.23 -8.96
C ILE A 146 -13.14 4.06 -9.65
N ILE A 147 -13.13 3.24 -10.70
CA ILE A 147 -11.98 3.02 -11.58
C ILE A 147 -12.36 3.52 -12.97
N TYR A 148 -11.54 4.40 -13.56
CA TYR A 148 -11.73 4.96 -14.91
C TYR A 148 -10.42 5.29 -15.60
#